data_AF-R5BB52-F1
#
_entry.id   AF-R5BB52-F1
#
_cell.length_a   1.000
_cell.length_b   1.000
_cell.length_c   1.000
_cell.angle_alpha   90.00
_cell.angle_beta   90.00
_cell.angle_gamma   90.00
#
_symmetry.space_group_name_H-M   'P 1'
#
loop_
_entity.id
_entity.type
_entity.pdbx_description
1 polymer ?
#
loop_
_entity_poly.entity_id
_entity_poly.type
_entity_poly.pdbx_seq_one_letter_code
_entity_poly.pdbx_strand_id
1 'polypeptide(L)'
;MVKDAHDSARNINPAKLPEYARVYRGWARHPYSMMFGLDETFDGVVFTGYHSAAQMPGNPLSHTMNTQNNFVKVNGMLAPELMLNSLIASSLGVPVYCVCGDRGLCEWMNEINPNIATVPINEGIGAGALTLHPDVAVRRIRETVSAAIATKKKEDCMFPMSDKYHLEINFKEHFKAYEGGFYPGAKQTGSRTIEFECTDWLDAMRFLHFVL
;
A
#
# COMPACT_ATOMS: atom_id res chain seq x y z
N MET A 1 -5.73 7.43 -14.49
CA MET A 1 -4.96 8.47 -13.77
C MET A 1 -3.68 7.84 -13.22
N VAL A 2 -2.58 8.58 -13.10
CA VAL A 2 -1.37 8.15 -12.41
C VAL A 2 -1.23 8.98 -11.13
N LYS A 3 -1.15 8.34 -9.96
CA LYS A 3 -0.90 9.02 -8.69
C LYS A 3 0.56 8.78 -8.29
N ASP A 4 1.32 9.86 -8.15
CA ASP A 4 2.66 9.80 -7.57
C ASP A 4 2.53 9.71 -6.04
N ALA A 5 3.02 8.62 -5.46
CA ALA A 5 2.73 8.22 -4.10
C ALA A 5 3.99 8.00 -3.24
N HIS A 6 5.12 8.60 -3.60
CA HIS A 6 6.39 8.41 -2.88
C HIS A 6 6.97 9.73 -2.36
N ASP A 7 7.45 9.76 -1.12
CA ASP A 7 8.13 10.91 -0.50
C ASP A 7 7.39 12.25 -0.74
N SER A 8 7.90 13.15 -1.58
CA SER A 8 7.26 14.43 -1.90
C SER A 8 5.99 14.32 -2.78
N ALA A 9 5.72 13.12 -3.31
CA ALA A 9 4.73 12.82 -4.36
C ALA A 9 4.95 13.63 -5.66
N ARG A 10 6.19 14.04 -5.96
CA ARG A 10 6.51 14.88 -7.14
C ARG A 10 7.67 14.34 -7.98
N ASN A 11 7.89 13.03 -7.94
CA ASN A 11 9.03 12.32 -8.53
C ASN A 11 8.84 11.98 -10.02
N ILE A 12 7.61 11.65 -10.44
CA ILE A 12 7.32 11.27 -11.82
C ILE A 12 7.48 12.49 -12.73
N ASN A 13 8.24 12.34 -13.81
CA ASN A 13 8.35 13.33 -14.87
C ASN A 13 7.10 13.27 -15.78
N PRO A 14 6.21 14.29 -15.76
CA PRO A 14 4.98 14.24 -16.55
C PRO A 14 5.23 14.18 -18.06
N ALA A 15 6.34 14.76 -18.55
CA ALA A 15 6.68 14.76 -19.97
C ALA A 15 7.09 13.37 -20.51
N LYS A 16 7.24 12.37 -19.64
CA LYS A 16 7.54 10.98 -20.01
C LYS A 16 6.32 10.06 -19.93
N LEU A 17 5.16 10.59 -19.50
CA LEU A 17 3.92 9.85 -19.50
C LEU A 17 3.24 9.91 -20.89
N PRO A 18 2.41 8.92 -21.26
CA PRO A 18 1.59 9.01 -22.46
C PRO A 18 0.72 10.28 -22.47
N GLU A 19 0.46 10.84 -23.64
CA GLU A 19 -0.27 12.12 -23.77
C GLU A 19 -1.68 12.10 -23.16
N TYR A 20 -2.33 10.93 -23.16
CA TYR A 20 -3.65 10.74 -22.56
C TYR A 20 -3.61 10.57 -21.03
N ALA A 21 -2.43 10.42 -20.44
CA ALA A 21 -2.30 10.20 -19.01
C ALA A 21 -2.43 11.50 -18.23
N ARG A 22 -3.30 11.50 -17.22
CA ARG A 22 -3.38 12.55 -16.20
C ARG A 22 -2.61 12.10 -14.97
N VAL A 23 -1.70 12.95 -14.46
CA VAL A 23 -0.91 12.67 -13.26
C VAL A 23 -1.33 13.57 -12.08
N TYR A 24 -1.53 12.98 -10.91
CA TYR A 24 -1.73 13.69 -9.65
C TYR A 24 -0.40 13.74 -8.89
N ARG A 25 0.09 14.95 -8.60
CA ARG A 25 1.37 15.21 -7.93
C ARG A 25 1.17 15.96 -6.62
N GLY A 26 2.00 15.67 -5.63
CA GLY A 26 1.92 16.19 -4.28
C GLY A 26 0.88 15.45 -3.42
N TRP A 27 0.85 15.82 -2.14
CA TRP A 27 -0.10 15.29 -1.17
C TRP A 27 -1.30 16.20 -1.03
N ALA A 28 -2.50 15.64 -1.19
CA ALA A 28 -3.75 16.34 -0.92
C ALA A 28 -3.99 16.61 0.58
N ARG A 29 -3.22 15.93 1.46
CA ARG A 29 -3.48 15.85 2.91
C ARG A 29 -4.90 15.34 3.21
N HIS A 30 -5.28 14.28 2.49
CA HIS A 30 -6.54 13.56 2.65
C HIS A 30 -6.26 12.17 3.26
N PRO A 31 -7.16 11.56 4.05
CA PRO A 31 -6.98 10.22 4.62
C PRO A 31 -6.60 9.14 3.61
N TYR A 32 -7.10 9.21 2.38
CA TYR A 32 -6.72 8.28 1.31
C TYR A 32 -5.24 8.36 0.89
N SER A 33 -4.52 9.42 1.25
CA SER A 33 -3.08 9.55 1.05
C SER A 33 -2.60 9.15 -0.37
N MET A 34 -1.97 7.98 -0.49
CA MET A 34 -1.43 7.39 -1.72
C MET A 34 -2.51 7.07 -2.77
N MET A 35 -3.76 6.95 -2.34
CA MET A 35 -4.93 6.63 -3.17
C MET A 35 -5.83 7.84 -3.46
N PHE A 36 -5.45 9.05 -3.05
CA PHE A 36 -6.27 10.22 -3.34
C PHE A 36 -6.47 10.44 -4.85
N GLY A 37 -7.72 10.71 -5.22
CA GLY A 37 -8.17 10.82 -6.60
C GLY A 37 -8.75 9.52 -7.17
N LEU A 38 -8.68 8.41 -6.43
CA LEU A 38 -9.48 7.22 -6.69
C LEU A 38 -10.91 7.43 -6.19
N ASP A 39 -11.89 7.00 -6.98
CA ASP A 39 -13.30 6.91 -6.63
C ASP A 39 -13.93 5.68 -7.32
N GLU A 40 -15.23 5.46 -7.10
CA GLU A 40 -15.99 4.31 -7.61
C GLU A 40 -16.10 4.29 -9.16
N THR A 41 -15.74 5.38 -9.85
CA THR A 41 -15.83 5.46 -11.32
C THR A 41 -14.65 4.77 -12.03
N PHE A 42 -13.62 4.36 -11.28
CA PHE A 42 -12.45 3.69 -11.83
C PHE A 42 -12.70 2.19 -12.06
N ASP A 43 -12.27 1.68 -13.21
CA ASP A 43 -12.41 0.26 -13.55
C ASP A 43 -11.47 -0.65 -12.73
N GLY A 44 -10.34 -0.12 -12.25
CA GLY A 44 -9.36 -0.88 -11.50
C GLY A 44 -8.09 -0.12 -11.15
N VAL A 45 -7.27 -0.72 -10.30
CA VAL A 45 -5.98 -0.18 -9.83
C VAL A 45 -4.84 -1.11 -10.22
N VAL A 46 -3.69 -0.50 -10.56
CA VAL A 46 -2.41 -1.17 -10.69
C VAL A 46 -1.41 -0.46 -9.78
N PHE A 47 -0.73 -1.24 -8.94
CA PHE A 47 0.29 -0.75 -8.03
C PHE A 47 1.68 -1.02 -8.60
N THR A 48 2.51 0.03 -8.70
CA THR A 48 3.86 -0.07 -9.29
C THR A 48 4.92 0.47 -8.34
N GLY A 49 6.00 -0.28 -8.12
CA GLY A 49 7.11 0.13 -7.27
C GLY A 49 6.82 0.04 -5.78
N TYR A 50 5.90 -0.86 -5.38
CA TYR A 50 5.58 -1.09 -3.98
C TYR A 50 6.63 -1.97 -3.30
N HIS A 51 6.68 -1.91 -1.97
CA HIS A 51 7.60 -2.68 -1.17
C HIS A 51 6.95 -3.39 0.03
N SER A 52 7.66 -4.41 0.51
CA SER A 52 7.41 -5.13 1.74
C SER A 52 7.27 -4.20 2.95
N ALA A 53 6.43 -4.62 3.91
CA ALA A 53 6.12 -3.88 5.13
C ALA A 53 7.33 -3.73 6.06
N ALA A 54 7.27 -2.77 6.98
CA ALA A 54 8.23 -2.69 8.08
C ALA A 54 8.39 -4.05 8.78
N GLN A 55 9.63 -4.45 9.09
CA GLN A 55 10.06 -5.75 9.64
C GLN A 55 10.02 -6.95 8.68
N MET A 56 9.52 -6.81 7.45
CA MET A 56 9.70 -7.85 6.43
C MET A 56 11.12 -7.75 5.84
N PRO A 57 11.89 -8.85 5.77
CA PRO A 57 13.30 -8.82 5.38
C PRO A 57 13.53 -8.75 3.86
N GLY A 58 12.47 -8.89 3.05
CA GLY A 58 12.55 -9.02 1.59
C GLY A 58 12.87 -7.74 0.82
N ASN A 59 13.03 -6.59 1.51
CA ASN A 59 13.35 -5.31 0.89
C ASN A 59 14.25 -4.46 1.81
N PRO A 60 15.37 -3.89 1.32
CA PRO A 60 16.28 -3.08 2.14
C PRO A 60 15.64 -1.77 2.63
N LEU A 61 14.55 -1.32 2.01
CA LEU A 61 13.81 -0.12 2.36
C LEU A 61 12.45 -0.44 3.00
N SER A 62 12.28 -1.64 3.57
CA SER A 62 10.98 -2.05 4.10
C SER A 62 10.50 -1.12 5.22
N HIS A 63 9.33 -0.54 5.02
CA HIS A 63 8.66 0.35 5.96
C HIS A 63 7.15 0.36 5.68
N THR A 64 6.39 1.05 6.52
CA THR A 64 4.95 1.25 6.32
C THR A 64 4.62 2.71 6.61
N MET A 65 4.22 3.47 5.57
CA MET A 65 3.89 4.89 5.56
C MET A 65 5.06 5.83 5.82
N ASN A 66 5.84 5.56 6.88
CA ASN A 66 7.03 6.31 7.22
C ASN A 66 8.05 5.41 7.94
N THR A 67 9.18 6.00 8.32
CA THR A 67 10.29 5.28 8.97
C THR A 67 10.32 5.48 10.50
N GLN A 68 9.28 6.07 11.10
CA GLN A 68 9.21 6.36 12.54
C GLN A 68 8.55 5.23 13.33
N ASN A 69 7.83 4.34 12.67
CA ASN A 69 7.28 3.11 13.25
C ASN A 69 8.24 1.92 13.09
N ASN A 70 8.20 1.02 14.08
CA ASN A 70 8.78 -0.30 13.97
C ASN A 70 7.89 -1.21 13.11
N PHE A 71 6.57 -1.13 13.30
CA PHE A 71 5.59 -1.82 12.46
C PHE A 71 4.22 -1.15 12.52
N VAL A 72 3.40 -1.44 11.52
CA VAL A 72 1.94 -1.29 11.56
C VAL A 72 1.36 -2.66 11.28
N LYS A 73 0.30 -3.03 11.99
CA LYS A 73 -0.49 -4.22 11.70
C LYS A 73 -1.95 -3.89 11.49
N VAL A 74 -2.60 -4.71 10.67
CA VAL A 74 -4.05 -4.75 10.53
C VAL A 74 -4.48 -6.18 10.80
N ASN A 75 -5.39 -6.37 11.76
CA ASN A 75 -5.89 -7.68 12.19
C ASN A 75 -4.76 -8.68 12.51
N GLY A 76 -3.71 -8.20 13.21
CA GLY A 76 -2.57 -9.01 13.63
C GLY A 76 -1.50 -9.28 12.56
N MET A 77 -1.72 -8.90 11.31
CA MET A 77 -0.77 -9.08 10.21
C MET A 77 0.04 -7.81 9.96
N LEU A 78 1.36 -7.92 9.73
CA LEU A 78 2.19 -6.79 9.29
C LEU A 78 1.59 -6.19 8.01
N ALA A 79 1.29 -4.90 8.04
CA ALA A 79 0.61 -4.21 6.97
C ALA A 79 1.63 -3.52 6.06
N PRO A 80 1.86 -3.98 4.82
CA PRO A 80 2.51 -3.15 3.82
C PRO A 80 1.57 -2.01 3.43
N GLU A 81 2.12 -0.92 2.88
CA GLU A 81 1.31 0.16 2.30
C GLU A 81 0.35 -0.38 1.22
N LEU A 82 0.77 -1.45 0.54
CA LEU A 82 -0.05 -2.19 -0.41
C LEU A 82 -1.38 -2.67 0.21
N MET A 83 -1.35 -3.21 1.44
CA MET A 83 -2.57 -3.64 2.13
C MET A 83 -3.50 -2.45 2.36
N LEU A 84 -2.96 -1.36 2.90
CA LEU A 84 -3.74 -0.17 3.23
C LEU A 84 -4.43 0.41 1.99
N ASN A 85 -3.68 0.50 0.89
CA ASN A 85 -4.15 1.04 -0.38
C ASN A 85 -5.12 0.08 -1.11
N SER A 86 -4.92 -1.23 -0.98
CA SER A 86 -5.81 -2.23 -1.56
C SER A 86 -7.17 -2.28 -0.83
N LEU A 87 -7.17 -2.07 0.49
CA LEU A 87 -8.38 -1.92 1.28
C LEU A 87 -9.16 -0.64 0.91
N ILE A 88 -8.47 0.49 0.60
CA ILE A 88 -9.12 1.70 0.06
C ILE A 88 -9.76 1.40 -1.29
N ALA A 89 -9.04 0.75 -2.21
CA ALA A 89 -9.60 0.40 -3.51
C ALA A 89 -10.85 -0.48 -3.36
N SER A 90 -10.77 -1.47 -2.48
CA SER A 90 -11.86 -2.42 -2.26
C SER A 90 -13.06 -1.79 -1.55
N SER A 91 -12.85 -0.83 -0.64
CA SER A 91 -13.94 -0.07 -0.01
C SER A 91 -14.71 0.80 -1.00
N LEU A 92 -14.11 1.15 -2.14
CA LEU A 92 -14.73 1.89 -3.24
C LEU A 92 -15.26 0.95 -4.34
N GLY A 93 -15.24 -0.37 -4.12
CA GLY A 93 -15.66 -1.34 -5.13
C GLY A 93 -14.74 -1.37 -6.36
N VAL A 94 -13.46 -0.97 -6.24
CA VAL A 94 -12.49 -0.95 -7.33
C VAL A 94 -11.50 -2.11 -7.19
N PRO A 95 -11.34 -2.98 -8.21
CA PRO A 95 -10.46 -4.13 -8.13
C PRO A 95 -8.98 -3.75 -8.25
N VAL A 96 -8.11 -4.58 -7.70
CA VAL A 96 -6.65 -4.48 -7.88
C VAL A 96 -6.22 -5.51 -8.91
N TYR A 97 -5.86 -5.06 -10.12
CA TYR A 97 -5.52 -6.00 -11.20
C TYR A 97 -4.07 -6.49 -11.12
N CYS A 98 -3.16 -5.65 -10.67
CA CYS A 98 -1.74 -6.00 -10.64
C CYS A 98 -0.95 -5.24 -9.58
N VAL A 99 0.03 -5.92 -9.01
CA VAL A 99 1.03 -5.36 -8.09
C VAL A 99 2.43 -5.63 -8.65
N CYS A 100 3.27 -4.62 -8.70
CA CYS A 100 4.67 -4.73 -9.09
C CYS A 100 5.54 -4.17 -7.96
N GLY A 101 6.51 -4.95 -7.50
CA GLY A 101 7.31 -4.60 -6.33
C GLY A 101 8.43 -5.60 -6.05
N ASP A 102 8.86 -5.69 -4.81
CA ASP A 102 9.75 -6.77 -4.40
C ASP A 102 9.07 -8.13 -4.36
N ARG A 103 9.89 -9.17 -4.46
CA ARG A 103 9.46 -10.56 -4.49
C ARG A 103 8.66 -10.95 -3.24
N GLY A 104 9.10 -10.53 -2.05
CA GLY A 104 8.42 -10.85 -0.80
C GLY A 104 7.01 -10.26 -0.75
N LEU A 105 6.83 -9.04 -1.24
CA LEU A 105 5.50 -8.42 -1.34
C LEU A 105 4.60 -9.13 -2.36
N CYS A 106 5.17 -9.61 -3.48
CA CYS A 106 4.43 -10.38 -4.48
C CYS A 106 3.97 -11.73 -3.94
N GLU A 107 4.85 -12.45 -3.21
CA GLU A 107 4.51 -13.69 -2.53
C GLU A 107 3.41 -13.47 -1.49
N TRP A 108 3.53 -12.42 -0.67
CA TRP A 108 2.49 -12.00 0.28
C TRP A 108 1.14 -11.73 -0.41
N MET A 109 1.11 -10.99 -1.53
CA MET A 109 -0.15 -10.73 -2.24
C MET A 109 -0.77 -12.03 -2.79
N ASN A 110 0.05 -12.96 -3.29
CA ASN A 110 -0.45 -14.25 -3.78
C ASN A 110 -1.06 -15.11 -2.65
N GLU A 111 -0.54 -15.01 -1.42
CA GLU A 111 -1.14 -15.68 -0.24
C GLU A 111 -2.48 -15.06 0.16
N ILE A 112 -2.65 -13.75 -0.02
CA ILE A 112 -3.88 -13.03 0.34
C ILE A 112 -4.95 -13.16 -0.73
N ASN A 113 -4.62 -12.92 -1.99
CA ASN A 113 -5.51 -13.10 -3.13
C ASN A 113 -4.73 -13.49 -4.40
N PRO A 114 -4.73 -14.78 -4.79
CA PRO A 114 -3.99 -15.26 -5.97
C PRO A 114 -4.59 -14.81 -7.32
N ASN A 115 -5.76 -14.16 -7.32
CA ASN A 115 -6.34 -13.58 -8.54
C ASN A 115 -5.74 -12.23 -8.90
N ILE A 116 -5.14 -11.52 -7.93
CA ILE A 116 -4.41 -10.28 -8.17
C ILE A 116 -3.07 -10.64 -8.79
N ALA A 117 -2.81 -10.16 -10.01
CA ALA A 117 -1.56 -10.49 -10.68
C ALA A 117 -0.37 -9.83 -9.98
N THR A 118 0.78 -10.49 -9.97
CA THR A 118 2.00 -9.98 -9.34
C THR A 118 3.18 -10.01 -10.31
N VAL A 119 4.04 -9.00 -10.22
CA VAL A 119 5.27 -8.90 -11.01
C VAL A 119 6.45 -8.58 -10.07
N PRO A 120 7.22 -9.59 -9.64
CA PRO A 120 8.40 -9.36 -8.82
C PRO A 120 9.50 -8.72 -9.67
N ILE A 121 9.96 -7.54 -9.26
CA ILE A 121 10.97 -6.73 -9.97
C ILE A 121 12.35 -6.87 -9.34
N ASN A 122 12.38 -7.03 -8.02
CA ASN A 122 13.61 -7.16 -7.27
C ASN A 122 13.46 -8.13 -6.09
N GLU A 123 14.58 -8.58 -5.56
CA GLU A 123 14.69 -9.40 -4.35
C GLU A 123 15.70 -8.72 -3.43
N GLY A 124 15.24 -8.29 -2.25
CA GLY A 124 16.09 -7.66 -1.24
C GLY A 124 16.88 -8.70 -0.45
N ILE A 125 18.17 -8.42 -0.24
CA ILE A 125 19.07 -9.24 0.57
C ILE A 125 19.89 -8.30 1.46
N GLY A 126 19.59 -8.27 2.76
CA GLY A 126 20.20 -7.33 3.69
C GLY A 126 19.95 -5.88 3.27
N ALA A 127 21.01 -5.09 3.09
CA ALA A 127 20.92 -3.70 2.63
C ALA A 127 20.98 -3.56 1.08
N GLY A 128 21.04 -4.66 0.34
CA GLY A 128 21.11 -4.67 -1.12
C GLY A 128 19.85 -5.22 -1.78
N ALA A 129 19.79 -5.14 -3.11
CA ALA A 129 18.74 -5.75 -3.91
C ALA A 129 19.29 -6.30 -5.23
N LEU A 130 18.84 -7.49 -5.61
CA LEU A 130 19.01 -8.03 -6.95
C LEU A 130 17.81 -7.60 -7.81
N THR A 131 18.04 -6.99 -8.97
CA THR A 131 16.98 -6.36 -9.77
C THR A 131 16.96 -6.90 -11.20
N LEU A 132 15.78 -6.94 -11.80
CA LEU A 132 15.65 -7.19 -13.24
C LEU A 132 16.23 -6.03 -14.06
N HIS A 133 16.69 -6.32 -15.28
CA HIS A 133 16.98 -5.27 -16.25
C HIS A 133 15.72 -4.41 -16.49
N PRO A 134 15.81 -3.06 -16.52
CA PRO A 134 14.63 -2.19 -16.64
C PRO A 134 13.71 -2.52 -17.81
N ASP A 135 14.26 -2.76 -19.00
CA ASP A 135 13.43 -3.12 -20.17
C ASP A 135 12.71 -4.47 -20.02
N VAL A 136 13.27 -5.41 -19.25
CA VAL A 136 12.61 -6.68 -18.94
C VAL A 136 11.46 -6.42 -17.96
N ALA A 137 11.69 -5.61 -16.92
CA ALA A 137 10.65 -5.21 -15.97
C ALA A 137 9.47 -4.53 -16.69
N VAL A 138 9.73 -3.56 -17.56
CA VAL A 138 8.69 -2.83 -18.31
C VAL A 138 7.87 -3.78 -19.19
N ARG A 139 8.52 -4.70 -19.92
CA ARG A 139 7.80 -5.70 -20.75
C ARG A 139 6.92 -6.61 -19.90
N ARG A 140 7.47 -7.17 -18.82
CA ARG A 140 6.70 -8.06 -17.92
C ARG A 140 5.50 -7.35 -17.30
N ILE A 141 5.68 -6.12 -16.80
CA ILE A 141 4.57 -5.33 -16.25
C ILE A 141 3.48 -5.12 -17.30
N ARG A 142 3.86 -4.73 -18.53
CA ARG A 142 2.91 -4.51 -19.62
C ARG A 142 2.12 -5.78 -19.95
N GLU A 143 2.81 -6.89 -20.14
CA GLU A 143 2.20 -8.18 -20.50
C GLU A 143 1.27 -8.67 -19.39
N THR A 144 1.73 -8.66 -18.13
CA THR A 144 0.94 -9.13 -16.99
C THR A 144 -0.29 -8.26 -16.75
N VAL A 145 -0.16 -6.93 -16.77
CA VAL A 145 -1.30 -6.02 -16.58
C VAL A 145 -2.33 -6.21 -17.70
N SER A 146 -1.88 -6.31 -18.95
CA SER A 146 -2.78 -6.50 -20.09
C SER A 146 -3.55 -7.82 -19.98
N ALA A 147 -2.85 -8.91 -19.60
CA ALA A 147 -3.48 -10.21 -19.41
C ALA A 147 -4.45 -10.20 -18.22
N ALA A 148 -4.09 -9.58 -17.09
CA ALA A 148 -4.93 -9.51 -15.91
C ALA A 148 -6.25 -8.78 -16.22
N ILE A 149 -6.18 -7.59 -16.82
CA ILE A 149 -7.37 -6.81 -17.18
C ILE A 149 -8.25 -7.56 -18.19
N ALA A 150 -7.65 -8.27 -19.15
CA ALA A 150 -8.40 -8.97 -20.19
C ALA A 150 -9.08 -10.28 -19.71
N THR A 151 -8.57 -10.91 -18.66
CA THR A 151 -8.96 -12.29 -18.30
C THR A 151 -9.57 -12.42 -16.91
N LYS A 152 -9.28 -11.50 -15.98
CA LYS A 152 -9.76 -11.56 -14.61
C LYS A 152 -11.10 -10.86 -14.47
N LYS A 153 -11.99 -11.46 -13.67
CA LYS A 153 -13.23 -10.80 -13.27
C LYS A 153 -12.93 -9.82 -12.15
N LYS A 154 -13.68 -8.71 -12.14
CA LYS A 154 -13.55 -7.64 -11.15
C LYS A 154 -13.69 -8.18 -9.73
N GLU A 155 -14.69 -9.03 -9.49
CA GLU A 155 -15.04 -9.55 -8.18
C GLU A 155 -13.92 -10.42 -7.59
N ASP A 156 -13.22 -11.17 -8.44
CA ASP A 156 -12.13 -12.06 -8.03
C ASP A 156 -10.87 -11.27 -7.62
N CYS A 157 -10.69 -10.06 -8.15
CA CYS A 157 -9.55 -9.18 -7.92
C CYS A 157 -9.77 -8.15 -6.80
N MET A 158 -10.84 -8.28 -6.02
CA MET A 158 -11.07 -7.45 -4.84
C MET A 158 -10.13 -7.89 -3.71
N PHE A 159 -9.53 -6.93 -2.99
CA PHE A 159 -8.77 -7.26 -1.80
C PHE A 159 -9.73 -7.67 -0.67
N PRO A 160 -9.45 -8.73 0.10
CA PRO A 160 -10.35 -9.18 1.15
C PRO A 160 -10.62 -8.09 2.19
N MET A 161 -11.90 -7.79 2.39
CA MET A 161 -12.39 -6.86 3.41
C MET A 161 -12.78 -7.61 4.69
N SER A 162 -12.86 -6.90 5.81
CA SER A 162 -13.29 -7.43 7.11
C SER A 162 -14.40 -6.56 7.67
N ASP A 163 -15.31 -7.16 8.44
CA ASP A 163 -16.38 -6.41 9.14
C ASP A 163 -15.84 -5.58 10.30
N LYS A 164 -14.64 -5.91 10.79
CA LYS A 164 -13.92 -5.20 11.85
C LYS A 164 -12.44 -5.13 11.55
N TYR A 165 -11.84 -3.98 11.84
CA TYR A 165 -10.42 -3.72 11.74
C TYR A 165 -9.85 -3.38 13.12
N HIS A 166 -8.78 -4.08 13.49
CA HIS A 166 -7.91 -3.77 14.61
C HIS A 166 -6.55 -3.32 14.05
N LEU A 167 -6.18 -2.09 14.34
CA LEU A 167 -4.89 -1.51 13.95
C LEU A 167 -3.98 -1.48 15.16
N GLU A 168 -2.73 -1.92 14.97
CA GLU A 168 -1.68 -1.85 15.97
C GLU A 168 -0.47 -1.11 15.37
N ILE A 169 -0.06 -0.01 15.98
CA ILE A 169 1.11 0.75 15.59
C ILE A 169 2.12 0.69 16.71
N ASN A 170 3.33 0.22 16.40
CA ASN A 170 4.45 0.29 17.33
C ASN A 170 5.48 1.30 16.83
N PHE A 171 5.81 2.28 17.66
CA PHE A 171 6.71 3.37 17.32
C PHE A 171 8.15 3.09 17.75
N LYS A 172 9.12 3.69 17.05
CA LYS A 172 10.52 3.71 17.49
C LYS A 172 10.66 4.50 18.79
N GLU A 173 10.05 5.67 18.82
CA GLU A 173 10.05 6.57 19.97
C GLU A 173 8.74 6.48 20.77
N HIS A 174 8.85 6.24 22.07
CA HIS A 174 7.71 6.04 22.97
C HIS A 174 6.76 7.25 23.06
N PHE A 175 7.27 8.47 22.92
CA PHE A 175 6.43 9.68 22.99
C PHE A 175 5.42 9.76 21.83
N LYS A 176 5.68 9.11 20.69
CA LYS A 176 4.71 9.01 19.59
C LYS A 176 3.50 8.17 19.96
N ALA A 177 3.69 7.11 20.74
CA ALA A 177 2.57 6.35 21.28
C ALA A 177 1.76 7.20 22.27
N TYR A 178 2.45 7.94 23.15
CA TYR A 178 1.77 8.86 24.06
C TYR A 178 0.94 9.93 23.33
N GLU A 179 1.49 10.56 22.28
CA GLU A 179 0.79 11.52 21.42
C GLU A 179 -0.41 10.89 20.70
N GLY A 180 -0.21 9.72 20.07
CA GLY A 180 -1.27 9.01 19.34
C GLY A 180 -2.42 8.54 20.23
N GLY A 181 -2.17 8.34 21.53
CA GLY A 181 -3.18 7.95 22.51
C GLY A 181 -4.25 9.02 22.76
N PHE A 182 -4.01 10.27 22.34
CA PHE A 182 -5.01 11.33 22.42
C PHE A 182 -6.01 11.33 21.26
N TYR A 183 -5.79 10.52 20.22
CA TYR A 183 -6.78 10.37 19.15
C TYR A 183 -8.05 9.67 19.70
N PRO A 184 -9.26 10.18 19.44
CA PRO A 184 -10.49 9.58 19.95
C PRO A 184 -10.63 8.10 19.60
N GLY A 185 -10.76 7.26 20.64
CA GLY A 185 -10.89 5.80 20.50
C GLY A 185 -9.57 5.03 20.44
N ALA A 186 -8.42 5.71 20.29
CA ALA A 186 -7.12 5.08 20.38
C ALA A 186 -6.80 4.67 21.82
N LYS A 187 -6.09 3.57 21.99
CA LYS A 187 -5.66 3.05 23.29
C LYS A 187 -4.16 2.79 23.28
N GLN A 188 -3.44 3.35 24.25
CA GLN A 188 -2.04 2.99 24.47
C GLN A 188 -1.96 1.67 25.23
N THR A 189 -1.56 0.59 24.54
CA THR A 189 -1.49 -0.77 25.11
C THR A 189 -0.07 -1.17 25.53
N GLY A 190 0.93 -0.33 25.23
CA GLY A 190 2.30 -0.52 25.69
C GLY A 190 3.11 0.78 25.68
N SER A 191 4.37 0.72 26.09
CA SER A 191 5.24 1.92 26.13
C SER A 191 5.46 2.55 24.75
N ARG A 192 5.31 1.78 23.68
CA ARG A 192 5.51 2.23 22.29
C ARG A 192 4.35 1.85 21.36
N THR A 193 3.24 1.33 21.88
CA THR A 193 2.16 0.76 21.07
C THR A 193 0.85 1.51 21.26
N ILE A 194 0.20 1.86 20.15
CA ILE A 194 -1.18 2.31 20.10
C ILE A 194 -2.02 1.29 19.32
N GLU A 195 -3.22 1.07 19.81
CA GLU A 195 -4.24 0.29 19.14
C GLU A 195 -5.49 1.13 18.84
N PHE A 196 -6.15 0.81 17.73
CA PHE A 196 -7.41 1.43 17.32
C PHE A 196 -8.32 0.39 16.67
N GLU A 197 -9.61 0.44 16.98
CA GLU A 197 -10.62 -0.45 16.40
C GLU A 197 -11.68 0.35 15.66
N CYS A 198 -12.09 -0.14 14.48
CA CYS A 198 -13.15 0.45 13.68
C CYS A 198 -13.82 -0.61 12.80
N THR A 199 -14.95 -0.25 12.19
CA THR A 199 -15.67 -1.10 11.22
C THR A 199 -15.67 -0.51 9.81
N ASP A 200 -15.45 0.80 9.67
CA ASP A 200 -15.24 1.47 8.38
C ASP A 200 -13.73 1.65 8.11
N TRP A 201 -13.29 1.24 6.93
CA TRP A 201 -11.90 1.40 6.52
C TRP A 201 -11.49 2.88 6.37
N LEU A 202 -12.42 3.78 6.06
CA LEU A 202 -12.12 5.21 6.03
C LEU A 202 -11.76 5.74 7.44
N ASP A 203 -12.36 5.21 8.49
CA ASP A 203 -12.01 5.57 9.87
C ASP A 203 -10.61 5.07 10.24
N ALA A 204 -10.22 3.87 9.78
CA ALA A 204 -8.85 3.37 9.91
C ALA A 204 -7.85 4.31 9.24
N MET A 205 -8.11 4.70 7.98
CA MET A 205 -7.23 5.62 7.25
C MET A 205 -7.19 7.02 7.88
N ARG A 206 -8.29 7.48 8.47
CA ARG A 206 -8.31 8.75 9.22
C ARG A 206 -7.45 8.67 10.47
N PHE A 207 -7.55 7.58 11.23
CA PHE A 207 -6.67 7.32 12.37
C PHE A 207 -5.20 7.32 11.95
N LEU A 208 -4.84 6.54 10.92
CA LEU A 208 -3.47 6.50 10.40
C LEU A 208 -2.98 7.87 9.92
N HIS A 209 -3.84 8.66 9.27
CA HIS A 209 -3.50 10.00 8.79
C HIS A 209 -3.09 10.98 9.89
N PHE A 210 -3.70 10.88 11.07
CA PHE A 210 -3.43 11.79 12.18
C PHE A 210 -2.39 11.26 13.17
N VAL A 211 -2.15 9.94 13.19
CA VAL A 211 -1.32 9.28 14.21
C VAL A 211 0.06 8.84 13.70
N LEU A 212 0.23 8.63 12.39
CA LEU A 212 1.53 8.34 11.76
C LEU A 212 2.23 9.61 11.24
#